data_AF-A0A819BS97-F1
#
_entry.id   AF-A0A819BS97-F1
#
_cell.length_a   1.000
_cell.length_b   1.000
_cell.length_c   1.000
_cell.angle_alpha   90.00
_cell.angle_beta   90.00
_cell.angle_gamma   90.00
#
_symmetry.space_group_name_H-M   'P 1'
#
loop_
_entity.id
_entity.type
_entity.pdbx_description
1 polymer ?
#
loop_
_entity_poly.entity_id
_entity_poly.type
_entity_poly.pdbx_seq_one_letter_code
_entity_poly.pdbx_strand_id
1 'polypeptide(L)'
;MKSISKLRDVSAKFKPLLSSTFDVEKSEEQLKGKVTYLRDQLLSIASKPELSPRDTDHFRMYYNHISAFDKHVRFPGFNTRRFLEESEEKIFQKVSSLVKEVISSASDVGKVAEILVKIKFLAENLSMFDSTINADIDEALKSYKMKTGTEGIMKLTMALERSDVGSRLISEHACLAGEDWRKRREKMQNQDNLNYVLDELKGDDLSKEVLRTR
;
A
#
# COMPACT_ATOMS: atom_id res chain seq x y z
N MET A 1 7.34 -25.00 19.99
CA MET A 1 6.64 -25.78 21.04
C MET A 1 5.21 -26.04 20.55
N LYS A 2 4.82 -27.27 20.13
CA LYS A 2 4.27 -28.39 20.93
C LYS A 2 2.92 -28.14 21.66
N SER A 3 2.12 -27.12 21.32
CA SER A 3 0.90 -26.79 22.10
C SER A 3 -0.21 -27.85 21.99
N ILE A 4 -0.61 -28.26 20.78
CA ILE A 4 -1.70 -29.24 20.59
C ILE A 4 -1.27 -30.66 20.96
N SER A 5 -0.04 -31.07 20.63
CA SER A 5 0.45 -32.39 21.03
C SER A 5 0.54 -32.54 22.55
N LYS A 6 0.99 -31.49 23.26
CA LYS A 6 0.94 -31.46 24.73
C LYS A 6 -0.50 -31.51 25.26
N LEU A 7 -1.45 -30.83 24.62
CA LEU A 7 -2.87 -30.88 25.02
C LEU A 7 -3.46 -32.28 24.82
N ARG A 8 -3.11 -32.99 23.74
CA ARG A 8 -3.50 -34.40 23.54
C ARG A 8 -2.93 -35.30 24.62
N ASP A 9 -1.64 -35.15 24.93
CA ASP A 9 -0.97 -35.95 25.98
C ASP A 9 -1.59 -35.69 27.37
N VAL A 10 -1.92 -34.44 27.67
CA VAL A 10 -2.58 -34.06 28.93
C VAL A 10 -4.00 -34.60 28.97
N SER A 11 -4.81 -34.40 27.91
CA SER A 11 -6.18 -34.92 27.84
C SER A 11 -6.21 -36.45 28.01
N ALA A 12 -5.31 -37.18 27.36
CA ALA A 12 -5.21 -38.64 27.49
C ALA A 12 -4.94 -39.11 28.93
N LYS A 13 -4.11 -38.36 29.69
CA LYS A 13 -3.80 -38.66 31.10
C LYS A 13 -4.95 -38.36 32.05
N PHE A 14 -5.76 -37.35 31.75
CA PHE A 14 -6.92 -36.97 32.57
C PHE A 14 -8.21 -37.70 32.17
N LYS A 15 -8.23 -38.36 31.00
CA LYS A 15 -9.37 -39.13 30.49
C LYS A 15 -9.94 -40.16 31.49
N PRO A 16 -9.13 -40.91 32.25
CA PRO A 16 -9.63 -41.85 33.25
C PRO A 16 -9.99 -41.21 34.62
N LEU A 17 -9.65 -39.93 34.85
CA LEU A 17 -9.78 -39.26 36.15
C LEU A 17 -10.97 -38.28 36.24
N LEU A 18 -11.59 -37.92 35.11
CA LEU A 18 -12.67 -36.93 35.03
C LEU A 18 -13.88 -37.49 34.29
N SER A 19 -15.09 -37.27 34.83
CA SER A 19 -16.37 -37.69 34.24
C SER A 19 -16.75 -36.94 32.96
N SER A 20 -16.15 -35.77 32.73
CA SER A 20 -16.24 -35.02 31.48
C SER A 20 -14.84 -34.61 31.05
N THR A 21 -14.34 -35.18 29.96
CA THR A 21 -13.00 -34.90 29.45
C THR A 21 -13.09 -33.88 28.33
N PHE A 22 -12.18 -32.91 28.32
CA PHE A 22 -12.03 -31.99 27.19
C PHE A 22 -11.72 -32.78 25.92
N ASP A 23 -12.68 -32.79 24.99
CA ASP A 23 -12.54 -33.48 23.71
C ASP A 23 -11.67 -32.62 22.78
N VAL A 24 -10.38 -32.98 22.77
CA VAL A 24 -9.36 -32.30 21.98
C VAL A 24 -9.63 -32.48 20.49
N GLU A 25 -10.19 -33.61 20.07
CA GLU A 25 -10.46 -33.91 18.65
C GLU A 25 -11.60 -33.03 18.13
N LYS A 26 -12.73 -33.00 18.86
CA LYS A 26 -13.85 -32.12 18.54
C LYS A 26 -13.44 -30.64 18.55
N SER A 27 -12.60 -30.23 19.51
CA SER A 27 -12.10 -28.85 19.58
C SER A 27 -11.16 -28.51 18.41
N GLU A 28 -10.31 -29.46 18.01
CA GLU A 28 -9.44 -29.32 16.83
C GLU A 28 -10.24 -29.20 15.54
N GLU A 29 -11.27 -30.02 15.34
CA GLU A 29 -12.16 -29.92 14.18
C GLU A 29 -12.89 -28.57 14.12
N GLN A 30 -13.41 -28.10 15.25
CA GLN A 30 -14.06 -26.78 15.32
C GLN A 30 -13.09 -25.64 14.98
N LEU A 31 -11.84 -25.70 15.46
CA LEU A 31 -10.83 -24.70 15.13
C LEU A 31 -10.45 -24.75 13.66
N LYS A 32 -10.24 -25.95 13.09
CA LYS A 32 -10.00 -26.10 11.65
C LYS A 32 -11.15 -25.52 10.83
N GLY A 33 -12.41 -25.82 11.19
CA GLY A 33 -13.59 -25.26 10.54
C GLY A 33 -13.63 -23.73 10.58
N LYS A 34 -13.29 -23.13 11.73
CA LYS A 34 -13.18 -21.65 11.84
C LYS A 34 -12.06 -21.08 10.97
N VAL A 35 -10.88 -21.71 10.93
CA VAL A 35 -9.77 -21.24 10.10
C VAL A 35 -10.13 -21.34 8.62
N THR A 36 -10.80 -22.42 8.19
CA THR A 36 -11.29 -22.55 6.81
C THR A 36 -12.32 -21.47 6.48
N TYR A 37 -13.26 -21.18 7.38
CA TYR A 37 -14.20 -20.07 7.19
C TYR A 37 -13.49 -18.73 7.02
N LEU A 38 -12.50 -18.43 7.88
CA LEU A 38 -11.71 -17.21 7.77
C LEU A 38 -10.93 -17.14 6.44
N ARG A 39 -10.36 -18.26 5.99
CA ARG A 39 -9.70 -18.36 4.69
C ARG A 39 -10.68 -18.01 3.57
N ASP A 40 -11.87 -18.61 3.57
CA ASP A 40 -12.82 -18.42 2.49
C ASP A 40 -13.31 -16.96 2.43
N GLN A 41 -13.50 -16.32 3.58
CA GLN A 41 -13.77 -14.88 3.65
C GLN A 41 -12.60 -14.04 3.14
N LEU A 42 -11.36 -14.38 3.52
CA LEU A 42 -10.15 -13.69 3.08
C LEU A 42 -9.99 -13.79 1.55
N LEU A 43 -10.15 -14.98 0.98
CA LEU A 43 -10.07 -15.22 -0.47
C LEU A 43 -11.22 -14.55 -1.23
N SER A 44 -12.42 -14.53 -0.66
CA SER A 44 -13.56 -13.82 -1.23
C SER A 44 -13.26 -12.33 -1.37
N ILE A 45 -12.70 -11.70 -0.33
CA ILE A 45 -12.29 -10.30 -0.38
C ILE A 45 -11.15 -10.10 -1.39
N ALA A 46 -10.10 -10.91 -1.33
CA ALA A 46 -8.94 -10.81 -2.22
C ALA A 46 -9.32 -10.92 -3.72
N SER A 47 -10.39 -11.65 -4.02
CA SER A 47 -10.87 -11.89 -5.39
C SER A 47 -11.78 -10.77 -5.92
N LYS A 48 -12.18 -9.80 -5.10
CA LYS A 48 -12.98 -8.66 -5.58
C LYS A 48 -12.17 -7.84 -6.58
N PRO A 49 -12.79 -7.26 -7.63
CA PRO A 49 -12.08 -6.43 -8.62
C PRO A 49 -11.49 -5.18 -7.98
N GLU A 50 -12.26 -4.49 -7.14
CA GLU A 50 -11.85 -3.32 -6.37
C GLU A 50 -12.12 -3.57 -4.87
N LEU A 51 -11.30 -2.95 -4.02
CA LEU A 51 -11.41 -3.07 -2.56
C LEU A 51 -11.84 -1.73 -1.98
N SER A 52 -12.91 -1.75 -1.18
CA SER A 52 -13.30 -0.60 -0.37
C SER A 52 -12.48 -0.55 0.94
N PRO A 53 -12.49 0.58 1.66
CA PRO A 53 -11.86 0.67 2.99
C PRO A 53 -12.33 -0.43 3.96
N ARG A 54 -13.63 -0.73 3.92
CA ARG A 54 -14.23 -1.80 4.72
C ARG A 54 -13.71 -3.18 4.33
N ASP A 55 -13.47 -3.42 3.03
CA ASP A 55 -12.89 -4.67 2.55
C ASP A 55 -11.45 -4.82 3.03
N THR A 56 -10.65 -3.75 2.97
CA THR A 56 -9.26 -3.77 3.45
C THR A 56 -9.16 -3.98 4.96
N ASP A 57 -10.09 -3.42 5.74
CA ASP A 57 -10.15 -3.66 7.20
C ASP A 57 -10.50 -5.12 7.52
N HIS A 58 -11.52 -5.67 6.85
CA HIS A 58 -11.87 -7.09 7.02
C HIS A 58 -10.75 -8.01 6.54
N PHE A 59 -10.11 -7.70 5.41
CA PHE A 59 -8.95 -8.45 4.91
C PHE A 59 -7.86 -8.48 5.98
N ARG A 60 -7.50 -7.31 6.53
CA ARG A 60 -6.46 -7.19 7.57
C ARG A 60 -6.81 -8.00 8.80
N MET A 61 -8.06 -7.93 9.25
CA MET A 61 -8.55 -8.69 10.40
C MET A 61 -8.43 -10.21 10.16
N TYR A 62 -8.94 -10.72 9.04
CA TYR A 62 -8.88 -12.16 8.74
C TYR A 62 -7.45 -12.65 8.51
N TYR A 63 -6.63 -11.87 7.79
CA TYR A 63 -5.21 -12.16 7.56
C TYR A 63 -4.46 -12.26 8.90
N ASN A 64 -4.68 -11.31 9.81
CA ASN A 64 -4.04 -11.31 11.14
C ASN A 64 -4.49 -12.50 11.99
N HIS A 65 -5.77 -12.88 11.95
CA HIS A 65 -6.23 -14.07 12.66
C HIS A 65 -5.57 -15.34 12.12
N ILE A 66 -5.55 -15.54 10.81
CA ILE A 66 -4.93 -16.71 10.18
C ILE A 66 -3.42 -16.73 10.45
N SER A 67 -2.75 -15.57 10.39
CA SER A 67 -1.32 -15.43 10.73
C SER A 67 -1.03 -15.78 12.19
N ALA A 68 -1.89 -15.35 13.12
CA ALA A 68 -1.79 -15.75 14.52
C ALA A 68 -1.99 -17.26 14.70
N PHE A 69 -2.95 -17.87 13.98
CA PHE A 69 -3.11 -19.32 13.96
C PHE A 69 -1.86 -20.03 13.44
N ASP A 70 -1.31 -19.61 12.31
CA ASP A 70 -0.09 -20.20 11.74
C ASP A 70 1.12 -20.13 12.70
N LYS A 71 1.26 -18.99 13.40
CA LYS A 71 2.34 -18.75 14.36
C LYS A 71 2.21 -19.59 15.63
N HIS A 72 1.00 -19.77 16.15
CA HIS A 72 0.78 -20.29 17.50
C HIS A 72 0.17 -21.69 17.54
N VAL A 73 -0.44 -22.14 16.45
CA VAL A 73 -1.23 -23.37 16.39
C VAL A 73 -0.78 -24.21 15.19
N ARG A 74 -0.22 -25.40 15.46
CA ARG A 74 0.21 -26.33 14.43
C ARG A 74 -0.72 -27.53 14.40
N PHE A 75 -1.47 -27.66 13.32
CA PHE A 75 -2.31 -28.81 13.02
C PHE A 75 -1.59 -29.71 12.00
N PRO A 76 -1.31 -30.99 12.32
CA PRO A 76 -0.74 -31.92 11.35
C PRO A 76 -1.62 -32.02 10.09
N GLY A 77 -1.00 -31.89 8.90
CA GLY A 77 -1.71 -31.96 7.62
C GLY A 77 -2.56 -30.73 7.24
N PHE A 78 -2.56 -29.67 8.04
CA PHE A 78 -3.33 -28.46 7.77
C PHE A 78 -2.38 -27.25 7.66
N ASN A 79 -2.14 -26.82 6.41
CA ASN A 79 -1.16 -25.78 6.09
C ASN A 79 -1.82 -24.40 6.07
N THR A 80 -1.87 -23.75 7.22
CA THR A 80 -2.44 -22.41 7.38
C THR A 80 -1.64 -21.34 6.63
N ARG A 81 -0.32 -21.50 6.51
CA ARG A 81 0.55 -20.60 5.72
C ARG A 81 0.13 -20.52 4.25
N ARG A 82 -0.20 -21.65 3.63
CA ARG A 82 -0.66 -21.69 2.23
C ARG A 82 -1.89 -20.81 1.99
N PHE A 83 -2.78 -20.68 2.98
CA PHE A 83 -3.97 -19.84 2.85
C PHE A 83 -3.64 -18.35 2.79
N LEU A 84 -2.60 -17.92 3.52
CA LEU A 84 -2.09 -16.56 3.44
C LEU A 84 -1.45 -16.33 2.08
N GLU A 85 -0.60 -17.25 1.62
CA GLU A 85 0.09 -17.16 0.33
C GLU A 85 -0.89 -17.07 -0.85
N GLU A 86 -1.97 -17.87 -0.86
CA GLU A 86 -3.02 -17.79 -1.89
C GLU A 86 -3.73 -16.42 -1.92
N SER A 87 -3.91 -15.78 -0.75
CA SER A 87 -4.52 -14.46 -0.67
C SER A 87 -3.54 -13.33 -1.06
N GLU A 88 -2.27 -13.46 -0.67
CA GLU A 88 -1.17 -12.56 -1.03
C GLU A 88 -1.00 -12.53 -2.55
N GLU A 89 -0.96 -13.70 -3.18
CA GLU A 89 -0.82 -13.83 -4.63
C GLU A 89 -1.92 -13.05 -5.36
N LYS A 90 -3.18 -13.14 -4.92
CA LYS A 90 -4.29 -12.39 -5.53
C LYS A 90 -4.15 -10.88 -5.38
N ILE A 91 -3.70 -10.41 -4.22
CA ILE A 91 -3.45 -8.98 -4.00
C ILE A 91 -2.29 -8.51 -4.88
N PHE A 92 -1.19 -9.25 -4.96
CA PHE A 92 -0.04 -8.89 -5.79
C PHE A 92 -0.34 -8.98 -7.29
N GLN A 93 -1.15 -9.95 -7.73
CA GLN A 93 -1.65 -10.00 -9.10
C GLN A 93 -2.47 -8.74 -9.44
N LYS A 94 -3.32 -8.28 -8.50
CA LYS A 94 -4.08 -7.04 -8.66
C LYS A 94 -3.16 -5.82 -8.76
N VAL A 95 -2.20 -5.67 -7.85
CA VAL A 95 -1.22 -4.57 -7.90
C VAL A 95 -0.43 -4.59 -9.21
N SER A 96 0.06 -5.77 -9.61
CA SER A 96 0.76 -5.97 -10.89
C SER A 96 -0.08 -5.58 -12.10
N SER A 97 -1.39 -5.85 -12.07
CA SER A 97 -2.30 -5.45 -13.15
C SER A 97 -2.45 -3.93 -13.24
N LEU A 98 -2.55 -3.24 -12.11
CA LEU A 98 -2.63 -1.78 -12.05
C LEU A 98 -1.30 -1.14 -12.50
N VAL A 99 -0.16 -1.70 -12.09
CA VAL A 99 1.17 -1.25 -12.54
C VAL A 99 1.31 -1.36 -14.06
N LYS A 100 0.86 -2.47 -14.66
CA LYS A 100 0.83 -2.60 -16.12
C LYS A 100 -0.08 -1.55 -16.76
N GLU A 101 -1.19 -1.21 -16.10
CA GLU A 101 -2.12 -0.19 -16.58
C GLU A 101 -1.53 1.23 -16.55
N VAL A 102 -0.65 1.54 -15.58
CA VAL A 102 0.12 2.80 -15.55
C VAL A 102 0.95 2.94 -16.84
N ILE A 103 1.64 1.87 -17.25
CA ILE A 103 2.53 1.90 -18.42
C ILE A 103 1.72 1.96 -19.72
N SER A 104 0.61 1.21 -19.81
CA SER A 104 -0.25 1.19 -21.00
C SER A 104 -0.99 2.52 -21.19
N SER A 105 -1.38 3.17 -20.09
CA SER A 105 -2.10 4.45 -20.09
C SER A 105 -1.18 5.67 -20.11
N ALA A 106 0.11 5.51 -20.44
CA ALA A 106 1.11 6.55 -20.22
C ALA A 106 0.84 7.91 -20.93
N SER A 107 0.05 7.91 -22.00
CA SER A 107 -0.39 9.11 -22.71
C SER A 107 -1.44 9.93 -21.96
N ASP A 108 -2.16 9.33 -21.01
CA ASP A 108 -3.19 9.96 -20.20
C ASP A 108 -2.70 10.12 -18.76
N VAL A 109 -2.16 11.31 -18.46
CA VAL A 109 -1.62 11.65 -17.15
C VAL A 109 -2.68 11.58 -16.05
N GLY A 110 -3.92 11.98 -16.35
CA GLY A 110 -5.02 11.95 -15.39
C GLY A 110 -5.33 10.52 -14.97
N LYS A 111 -5.46 9.63 -15.95
CA LYS A 111 -5.68 8.21 -15.69
C LYS A 111 -4.52 7.56 -14.94
N VAL A 112 -3.27 7.89 -15.29
CA VAL A 112 -2.09 7.38 -14.56
C VAL A 112 -2.11 7.83 -13.09
N ALA A 113 -2.45 9.09 -12.82
CA ALA A 113 -2.55 9.60 -11.45
C ALA A 113 -3.64 8.84 -10.65
N GLU A 114 -4.81 8.61 -11.23
CA GLU A 114 -5.89 7.84 -10.61
C GLU A 114 -5.46 6.40 -10.28
N ILE A 115 -4.75 5.73 -11.20
CA ILE A 115 -4.27 4.36 -10.98
C ILE A 115 -3.22 4.33 -9.87
N LEU A 116 -2.27 5.27 -9.84
CA LEU A 116 -1.27 5.35 -8.77
C LEU A 116 -1.92 5.60 -7.41
N VAL A 117 -2.96 6.43 -7.34
CA VAL A 117 -3.75 6.64 -6.12
C VAL A 117 -4.44 5.34 -5.68
N LYS A 118 -4.98 4.54 -6.61
CA LYS A 118 -5.57 3.22 -6.29
C LYS A 118 -4.52 2.24 -5.74
N ILE A 119 -3.32 2.22 -6.32
CA ILE A 119 -2.23 1.36 -5.81
C ILE A 119 -1.81 1.84 -4.42
N LYS A 120 -1.67 3.15 -4.22
CA LYS A 120 -1.30 3.72 -2.92
C LYS A 120 -2.34 3.43 -1.83
N PHE A 121 -3.62 3.50 -2.18
CA PHE A 121 -4.69 3.10 -1.29
C PHE A 121 -4.51 1.67 -0.77
N LEU A 122 -4.09 0.72 -1.63
CA LEU A 122 -3.80 -0.65 -1.20
C LEU A 122 -2.60 -0.70 -0.24
N ALA A 123 -1.51 0.02 -0.53
CA ALA A 123 -0.34 0.07 0.34
C ALA A 123 -0.69 0.61 1.74
N GLU A 124 -1.43 1.73 1.81
CA GLU A 124 -1.82 2.38 3.06
C GLU A 124 -2.77 1.51 3.90
N ASN A 125 -3.70 0.80 3.27
CA ASN A 125 -4.74 0.04 3.98
C ASN A 125 -4.37 -1.43 4.24
N LEU A 126 -3.42 -1.97 3.48
CA LEU A 126 -2.83 -3.31 3.63
C LEU A 126 -1.36 -3.18 4.03
N SER A 127 -1.10 -2.56 5.18
CA SER A 127 0.24 -2.22 5.67
C SER A 127 1.23 -3.39 5.77
N MET A 128 0.74 -4.63 5.85
CA MET A 128 1.58 -5.83 5.75
C MET A 128 2.30 -5.99 4.40
N PHE A 129 1.82 -5.31 3.35
CA PHE A 129 2.36 -5.35 1.99
C PHE A 129 2.97 -4.03 1.54
N ASP A 130 2.98 -3.01 2.40
CA ASP A 130 3.37 -1.64 2.07
C ASP A 130 4.74 -1.57 1.38
N SER A 131 5.76 -2.23 1.93
CA SER A 131 7.10 -2.27 1.32
C SER A 131 7.13 -2.85 -0.09
N THR A 132 6.36 -3.91 -0.35
CA THR A 132 6.32 -4.56 -1.67
C THR A 132 5.56 -3.69 -2.66
N ILE A 133 4.40 -3.15 -2.26
CA ILE A 133 3.57 -2.32 -3.13
C ILE A 133 4.27 -0.99 -3.45
N ASN A 134 4.95 -0.35 -2.49
CA ASN A 134 5.71 0.87 -2.77
C ASN A 134 6.89 0.63 -3.72
N ALA A 135 7.54 -0.54 -3.65
CA ALA A 135 8.57 -0.91 -4.62
C ALA A 135 7.99 -1.07 -6.04
N ASP A 136 6.79 -1.65 -6.15
CA ASP A 136 6.07 -1.76 -7.43
C ASP A 136 5.65 -0.38 -7.98
N ILE A 137 5.28 0.57 -7.10
CA ILE A 137 5.02 1.97 -7.50
C ILE A 137 6.30 2.62 -8.02
N ASP A 138 7.43 2.46 -7.34
CA ASP A 138 8.72 3.02 -7.79
C ASP A 138 9.12 2.48 -9.17
N GLU A 139 8.93 1.19 -9.41
CA GLU A 139 9.22 0.58 -10.69
C GLU A 139 8.27 1.06 -11.80
N ALA A 140 6.99 1.23 -11.47
CA ALA A 140 6.00 1.83 -12.38
C ALA A 140 6.40 3.27 -12.77
N LEU A 141 6.83 4.08 -11.79
CA LEU A 141 7.27 5.46 -12.01
C LEU A 141 8.54 5.55 -12.84
N LYS A 142 9.52 4.65 -12.61
CA LYS A 142 10.72 4.56 -13.46
C LYS A 142 10.35 4.19 -14.90
N SER A 143 9.49 3.20 -15.08
CA SER A 143 9.02 2.76 -16.40
C SER A 143 8.24 3.87 -17.12
N TYR A 144 7.38 4.58 -16.39
CA TYR A 144 6.67 5.75 -16.91
C TYR A 144 7.65 6.84 -17.34
N LYS A 145 8.63 7.19 -16.50
CA LYS A 145 9.69 8.16 -16.82
C LYS A 145 10.48 7.77 -18.07
N MET A 146 10.84 6.50 -18.22
CA MET A 146 11.55 6.01 -19.41
C MET A 146 10.72 6.23 -20.69
N LYS A 147 9.39 6.14 -20.60
CA LYS A 147 8.49 6.30 -21.75
C LYS A 147 8.14 7.75 -22.07
N THR A 148 7.95 8.59 -21.05
CA THR A 148 7.47 9.98 -21.22
C THR A 148 8.53 11.05 -21.00
N GLY A 149 9.73 10.65 -20.56
CA GLY A 149 10.77 11.58 -20.13
C GLY A 149 10.41 12.35 -18.86
N THR A 150 11.27 13.32 -18.53
CA THR A 150 11.12 14.20 -17.36
C THR A 150 9.85 15.05 -17.43
N GLU A 151 9.45 15.49 -18.62
CA GLU A 151 8.22 16.29 -18.79
C GLU A 151 6.97 15.53 -18.34
N GLY A 152 6.90 14.22 -18.62
CA GLY A 152 5.79 13.39 -18.17
C GLY A 152 5.72 13.28 -16.64
N ILE A 153 6.87 13.08 -15.97
CA ILE A 153 6.91 13.05 -14.49
C ILE A 153 6.50 14.40 -13.89
N MET A 154 6.91 15.51 -14.51
CA MET A 154 6.50 16.84 -14.07
C MET A 154 4.97 17.02 -14.17
N LYS A 155 4.36 16.65 -15.29
CA LYS A 155 2.90 16.69 -15.48
C LYS A 155 2.18 15.78 -14.48
N LEU A 156 2.72 14.58 -14.25
CA LEU A 156 2.18 13.63 -13.29
C LEU A 156 2.24 14.16 -11.86
N THR A 157 3.36 14.77 -11.46
CA THR A 157 3.52 15.42 -10.15
C THR A 157 2.45 16.48 -9.94
N MET A 158 2.22 17.35 -10.94
CA MET A 158 1.15 18.36 -10.88
C MET A 158 -0.26 17.78 -10.79
N ALA A 159 -0.52 16.63 -11.43
CA ALA A 159 -1.80 15.95 -11.33
C ALA A 159 -2.02 15.36 -9.93
N LEU A 160 -0.98 14.80 -9.32
CA LEU A 160 -1.02 14.19 -7.98
C LEU A 160 -1.14 15.21 -6.85
N GLU A 161 -0.55 16.41 -6.99
CA GLU A 161 -0.65 17.51 -6.01
C GLU A 161 -2.10 17.89 -5.63
N ARG A 162 -3.08 17.51 -6.45
CA ARG A 162 -4.51 17.84 -6.25
C ARG A 162 -5.19 17.02 -5.15
N SER A 163 -4.51 16.03 -4.57
CA SER A 163 -5.08 15.14 -3.55
C SER A 163 -4.09 14.88 -2.42
N ASP A 164 -4.61 14.59 -1.22
CA ASP A 164 -3.78 14.24 -0.06
C ASP A 164 -2.97 12.96 -0.31
N VAL A 165 -3.60 11.95 -0.93
CA VAL A 165 -2.93 10.69 -1.29
C VAL A 165 -1.83 10.94 -2.33
N GLY A 166 -2.09 11.80 -3.32
CA GLY A 166 -1.09 12.18 -4.31
C GLY A 166 0.07 12.97 -3.71
N SER A 167 -0.18 13.81 -2.71
CA SER A 167 0.87 14.52 -1.97
C SER A 167 1.78 13.55 -1.20
N ARG A 168 1.21 12.50 -0.59
CA ARG A 168 1.98 11.43 0.04
C ARG A 168 2.82 10.65 -0.96
N LEU A 169 2.23 10.28 -2.11
CA LEU A 169 2.96 9.67 -3.24
C LEU A 169 4.18 10.52 -3.64
N ILE A 170 4.00 11.84 -3.78
CA ILE A 170 5.09 12.74 -4.15
C ILE A 170 6.20 12.72 -3.10
N SER A 171 5.84 12.75 -1.81
CA SER A 171 6.82 12.80 -0.73
C SER A 171 7.62 11.50 -0.54
N GLU A 172 7.02 10.36 -0.85
CA GLU A 172 7.59 9.04 -0.56
C GLU A 172 8.41 8.48 -1.74
N HIS A 173 8.07 8.86 -2.98
CA HIS A 173 8.72 8.32 -4.18
C HIS A 173 9.72 9.30 -4.77
N ALA A 174 11.01 8.91 -4.78
CA ALA A 174 12.13 9.78 -5.13
C ALA A 174 12.02 10.44 -6.53
N CYS A 175 11.41 9.74 -7.50
CA CYS A 175 11.19 10.30 -8.84
C CYS A 175 10.26 11.52 -8.83
N LEU A 176 9.23 11.50 -7.99
CA LEU A 176 8.26 12.59 -7.85
C LEU A 176 8.81 13.69 -6.92
N ALA A 177 9.39 13.29 -5.78
CA ALA A 177 10.00 14.21 -4.81
C ALA A 177 11.07 15.10 -5.46
N GLY A 178 11.90 14.52 -6.33
CA GLY A 178 12.94 15.27 -7.05
C GLY A 178 12.38 16.36 -7.96
N GLU A 179 11.27 16.10 -8.65
CA GLU A 179 10.61 17.08 -9.53
C GLU A 179 9.87 18.16 -8.73
N ASP A 180 9.18 17.79 -7.65
CA ASP A 180 8.56 18.77 -6.75
C ASP A 180 9.61 19.71 -6.14
N TRP A 181 10.75 19.18 -5.69
CA TRP A 181 11.85 20.00 -5.18
C TRP A 181 12.45 20.92 -6.25
N ARG A 182 12.59 20.45 -7.49
CA ARG A 182 13.07 21.28 -8.61
C ARG A 182 12.12 22.44 -8.87
N LYS A 183 10.82 22.17 -8.95
CA LYS A 183 9.76 23.18 -9.14
C LYS A 183 9.75 24.21 -8.01
N ARG A 184 9.93 23.80 -6.75
CA ARG A 184 10.04 24.72 -5.61
C ARG A 184 11.29 25.60 -5.70
N ARG A 185 12.43 25.03 -6.10
CA ARG A 185 13.69 25.78 -6.27
C ARG A 185 13.60 26.81 -7.39
N GLU A 186 13.00 26.46 -8.53
CA GLU A 186 12.76 27.40 -9.63
C GLU A 186 11.89 28.58 -9.17
N LYS A 187 10.85 28.33 -8.36
CA LYS A 187 10.02 29.39 -7.76
C LYS A 187 10.83 30.26 -6.80
N MET A 188 11.62 29.68 -5.91
CA MET A 188 12.45 30.44 -4.97
C MET A 188 13.48 31.31 -5.70
N GLN A 189 14.14 30.80 -6.74
CA GLN A 189 15.06 31.60 -7.55
C GLN A 189 14.39 32.81 -8.20
N ASN A 190 13.14 32.68 -8.65
CA ASN A 190 12.39 33.81 -9.22
C ASN A 190 11.90 34.80 -8.15
N GLN A 191 11.69 34.34 -6.91
CA GLN A 191 11.34 35.22 -5.78
C GLN A 191 12.54 36.00 -5.24
N ASP A 192 13.72 35.38 -5.20
CA ASP A 192 14.97 36.02 -4.78
C ASP A 192 15.57 36.92 -5.87
N ASN A 193 15.05 36.86 -7.10
CA ASN A 193 15.48 37.73 -8.19
C ASN A 193 14.88 39.12 -8.00
N LEU A 194 15.59 39.97 -7.26
CA LEU A 194 15.26 41.37 -6.99
C LEU A 194 14.81 42.13 -8.25
N ASN A 195 15.40 41.80 -9.41
CA ASN A 195 15.03 42.40 -10.70
C ASN A 195 13.62 42.03 -11.16
N TYR A 196 13.19 40.78 -10.95
CA TYR A 196 11.84 40.32 -11.31
C TYR A 196 10.77 41.03 -10.46
N VAL A 197 11.00 41.15 -9.16
CA VAL A 197 10.10 41.86 -8.23
C VAL A 197 10.06 43.36 -8.53
N LEU A 198 11.21 43.97 -8.85
CA LEU A 198 11.29 45.37 -9.25
C LEU A 198 10.60 45.64 -10.59
N ASP A 199 10.67 44.71 -11.55
CA ASP A 199 10.04 44.86 -12.86
C ASP A 199 8.51 44.73 -12.80
N GLU A 200 7.98 43.87 -11.93
CA GLU A 200 6.53 43.70 -11.69
C GLU A 200 5.88 44.82 -10.85
N LEU A 201 6.66 45.61 -10.10
CA LEU A 201 6.13 46.75 -9.34
C LEU A 201 5.60 47.84 -10.29
N LYS A 202 4.30 48.17 -10.15
CA LYS A 202 3.62 49.27 -10.86
C LYS A 202 3.33 50.43 -9.90
N GLY A 203 3.77 51.63 -10.29
CA GLY A 203 3.55 52.90 -9.60
C GLY A 203 4.45 53.99 -10.19
N ASP A 204 3.90 55.18 -10.44
CA ASP A 204 4.60 56.27 -11.16
C ASP A 204 5.79 56.87 -10.38
N ASP A 205 5.88 56.64 -9.06
CA ASP A 205 6.93 57.19 -8.18
C ASP A 205 8.03 56.19 -7.78
N LEU A 206 8.05 54.98 -8.37
CA LEU A 206 8.99 53.93 -7.98
C LEU A 206 10.25 53.95 -8.86
N SER A 207 11.32 54.59 -8.38
CA SER A 207 12.62 54.59 -9.08
C SER A 207 13.33 53.25 -8.94
N LYS A 208 13.14 52.38 -9.93
CA LYS A 208 13.71 51.02 -10.00
C LYS A 208 15.24 51.01 -10.01
N GLU A 209 15.89 52.07 -10.50
CA GLU A 209 17.36 52.18 -10.51
C GLU A 209 17.98 52.35 -9.12
N VAL A 210 17.32 53.10 -8.22
CA VAL A 210 17.79 53.33 -6.84
C VAL A 210 17.68 52.05 -6.00
N LEU A 211 16.66 51.24 -6.27
CA LEU A 211 16.45 49.96 -5.58
C LEU A 211 17.37 48.84 -6.09
N ARG A 212 17.90 48.95 -7.32
CA ARG A 212 18.89 48.00 -7.87
C ARG A 212 20.32 48.25 -7.39
N THR A 213 20.60 49.43 -6.82
CA THR A 213 21.95 49.88 -6.42
C THR A 213 22.24 49.81 -4.92
N ARG A 214 21.29 49.32 -4.12
CA ARG A 214 21.44 49.04 -2.68
C ARG A 214 21.39 47.54 -2.42
#